data_AF-A0A6B0BUJ0-F1
#
_entry.id   AF-A0A6B0BUJ0-F1
#
_cell.length_a   1.000
_cell.length_b   1.000
_cell.length_c   1.000
_cell.angle_alpha   90.00
_cell.angle_beta   90.00
_cell.angle_gamma   90.00
#
_symmetry.space_group_name_H-M   'P 1'
#
loop_
_entity.id
_entity.type
_entity.pdbx_description
1 polymer ?
#
loop_
_entity_poly.entity_id
_entity_poly.type
_entity_poly.pdbx_seq_one_letter_code
_entity_poly.pdbx_strand_id
1 'polypeptide(L)'
;VQGEMIETDARTAEMSKLMENTYRDVNIALANELTKICNNLNINVLDVIEMANKHPRVNIHQPGPGVGGHCLAVDPYFIIAKDPENAKLIQTGREINNSMPAYVVDTTKQIIKALSGNKVTVFGLTYKGDVDDIRESPAFDIYELLNQEPDIEVCAYDPHVELDFVEHDMSHAVKDASLVLILSDHSEFKNLSDSHFDKMKHKVIFDTKNVVKSSFEDLSYYNYGTIFNFIDK
;
A
#
# COMPACT_ATOMS: atom_id res chain seq x y z
N VAL A 1 -18.95 -25.02 0.49
CA VAL A 1 -19.51 -24.06 -0.49
C VAL A 1 -20.02 -24.86 -1.67
N GLN A 2 -21.26 -24.65 -2.12
CA GLN A 2 -21.81 -25.30 -3.31
C GLN A 2 -21.48 -24.38 -4.50
N GLY A 3 -20.47 -24.72 -5.28
CA GLY A 3 -20.03 -23.96 -6.46
C GLY A 3 -20.57 -24.58 -7.75
N GLU A 4 -20.98 -23.74 -8.69
CA GLU A 4 -21.27 -24.18 -10.06
C GLU A 4 -19.98 -24.67 -10.74
N MET A 5 -20.04 -25.82 -11.42
CA MET A 5 -18.93 -26.30 -12.24
C MET A 5 -19.13 -25.83 -13.68
N ILE A 6 -18.23 -24.98 -14.15
CA ILE A 6 -18.26 -24.44 -15.52
C ILE A 6 -17.37 -25.32 -16.41
N GLU A 7 -17.96 -25.99 -17.40
CA GLU A 7 -17.23 -26.84 -18.34
C GLU A 7 -16.51 -26.00 -19.41
N THR A 8 -15.22 -26.25 -19.61
CA THR A 8 -14.40 -25.59 -20.64
C THR A 8 -13.14 -26.42 -20.94
N ASP A 9 -12.33 -25.99 -21.93
CA ASP A 9 -11.03 -26.60 -22.22
C ASP A 9 -9.90 -26.02 -21.34
N ALA A 10 -8.77 -26.74 -21.29
CA ALA A 10 -7.66 -26.36 -20.40
C ALA A 10 -7.09 -24.97 -20.71
N ARG A 11 -6.89 -24.64 -21.99
CA ARG A 11 -6.32 -23.35 -22.42
C ARG A 11 -7.20 -22.17 -22.03
N THR A 12 -8.52 -22.34 -22.12
CA THR A 12 -9.49 -21.30 -21.76
C THR A 12 -9.50 -21.10 -20.25
N ALA A 13 -9.47 -22.18 -19.47
CA ALA A 13 -9.39 -22.11 -18.01
C ALA A 13 -8.09 -21.41 -17.54
N GLU A 14 -6.94 -21.77 -18.11
CA GLU A 14 -5.64 -21.17 -17.81
C GLU A 14 -5.63 -19.67 -18.11
N MET A 15 -6.03 -19.28 -19.34
CA MET A 15 -6.05 -17.88 -19.75
C MET A 15 -7.04 -17.05 -18.92
N SER A 16 -8.22 -17.60 -18.60
CA SER A 16 -9.21 -16.93 -17.74
C SER A 16 -8.60 -16.52 -16.40
N LYS A 17 -7.87 -17.43 -15.75
CA LYS A 17 -7.25 -17.16 -14.45
C LYS A 17 -6.18 -16.08 -14.52
N LEU A 18 -5.33 -16.11 -15.57
CA LEU A 18 -4.32 -15.08 -15.79
C LEU A 18 -4.95 -13.72 -16.12
N MET A 19 -6.06 -13.70 -16.87
CA MET A 19 -6.81 -12.49 -17.19
C MET A 19 -7.44 -11.84 -15.96
N GLU A 20 -7.96 -12.61 -15.00
CA GLU A 20 -8.48 -12.07 -13.73
C GLU A 20 -7.41 -11.29 -12.96
N ASN A 21 -6.23 -11.88 -12.81
CA ASN A 21 -5.12 -11.25 -12.09
C ASN A 21 -4.53 -10.09 -12.88
N THR A 22 -4.43 -10.20 -14.21
CA THR A 22 -3.97 -9.10 -15.08
C THR A 22 -4.93 -7.92 -15.05
N TYR A 23 -6.24 -8.15 -15.10
CA TYR A 23 -7.24 -7.10 -14.94
C TYR A 23 -7.05 -6.36 -13.62
N ARG A 24 -6.85 -7.11 -12.53
CA ARG A 24 -6.67 -6.52 -11.21
C ARG A 24 -5.38 -5.70 -11.11
N ASP A 25 -4.26 -6.25 -11.59
CA ASP A 25 -2.95 -5.59 -11.56
C ASP A 25 -2.94 -4.29 -12.38
N VAL A 26 -3.44 -4.32 -13.62
CA VAL A 26 -3.50 -3.15 -14.51
C VAL A 26 -4.42 -2.06 -13.93
N ASN A 27 -5.55 -2.42 -13.32
CA ASN A 27 -6.43 -1.42 -12.70
C ASN A 27 -5.87 -0.85 -11.40
N ILE A 28 -5.07 -1.61 -10.64
CA ILE A 28 -4.31 -1.07 -9.50
C ILE A 28 -3.22 -0.11 -10.01
N ALA A 29 -2.54 -0.44 -11.11
CA ALA A 29 -1.56 0.45 -11.73
C ALA A 29 -2.18 1.77 -12.17
N LEU A 30 -3.36 1.72 -12.79
CA LEU A 30 -4.12 2.94 -13.13
C LEU A 30 -4.42 3.79 -11.88
N ALA A 31 -4.88 3.17 -10.79
CA ALA A 31 -5.15 3.88 -9.55
C ALA A 31 -3.89 4.52 -8.96
N ASN A 32 -2.77 3.80 -8.98
CA ASN A 32 -1.47 4.26 -8.51
C ASN A 32 -0.89 5.40 -9.35
N GLU A 33 -1.02 5.34 -10.67
CA GLU A 33 -0.62 6.43 -11.58
C GLU A 33 -1.47 7.68 -11.32
N LEU A 34 -2.79 7.51 -11.20
CA LEU A 34 -3.70 8.61 -10.87
C LEU A 34 -3.39 9.23 -9.51
N THR A 35 -2.98 8.45 -8.50
CA THR A 35 -2.52 8.99 -7.20
C THR A 35 -1.37 9.97 -7.38
N LYS A 36 -0.33 9.61 -8.14
CA LYS A 36 0.82 10.48 -8.37
C LYS A 36 0.41 11.78 -9.09
N ILE A 37 -0.45 11.66 -10.10
CA ILE A 37 -0.99 12.82 -10.83
C ILE A 37 -1.81 13.71 -9.89
N CYS A 38 -2.73 13.14 -9.13
CA CYS A 38 -3.60 13.85 -8.20
C CYS A 38 -2.81 14.57 -7.11
N ASN A 39 -1.79 13.93 -6.52
CA ASN A 39 -0.94 14.57 -5.52
C ASN A 39 -0.17 15.77 -6.09
N ASN A 40 0.36 15.68 -7.32
CA ASN A 40 1.02 16.83 -7.97
C ASN A 40 0.07 17.99 -8.31
N LEU A 41 -1.22 17.72 -8.40
CA LEU A 41 -2.26 18.70 -8.74
C LEU A 41 -3.07 19.14 -7.50
N ASN A 42 -2.71 18.68 -6.31
CA ASN A 42 -3.43 18.94 -5.05
C ASN A 42 -4.91 18.53 -5.11
N ILE A 43 -5.16 17.36 -5.71
CA ILE A 43 -6.48 16.75 -5.87
C ILE A 43 -6.56 15.50 -4.98
N ASN A 44 -7.69 15.33 -4.30
CA ASN A 44 -7.97 14.12 -3.54
C ASN A 44 -8.33 12.94 -4.46
N VAL A 45 -7.37 12.03 -4.66
CA VAL A 45 -7.55 10.85 -5.53
C VAL A 45 -8.67 9.93 -5.04
N LEU A 46 -8.88 9.80 -3.73
CA LEU A 46 -9.88 8.90 -3.16
C LEU A 46 -11.30 9.41 -3.43
N ASP A 47 -11.53 10.73 -3.27
CA ASP A 47 -12.80 11.37 -3.61
C ASP A 47 -13.08 11.28 -5.11
N VAL A 48 -12.04 11.45 -5.95
CA VAL A 48 -12.17 11.34 -7.41
C VAL A 48 -12.51 9.91 -7.83
N ILE A 49 -11.87 8.89 -7.23
CA ILE A 49 -12.19 7.48 -7.47
C ILE A 49 -13.65 7.19 -7.07
N GLU A 50 -14.07 7.63 -5.88
CA GLU A 50 -15.46 7.48 -5.42
C GLU A 50 -16.44 8.14 -6.39
N MET A 51 -16.13 9.36 -6.84
CA MET A 51 -16.98 10.10 -7.78
C MET A 51 -17.06 9.41 -9.14
N ALA A 52 -15.93 8.99 -9.71
CA ALA A 52 -15.87 8.32 -11.01
C ALA A 52 -16.60 6.98 -11.02
N ASN A 53 -16.50 6.23 -9.92
CA ASN A 53 -17.17 4.93 -9.76
C ASN A 53 -18.70 5.03 -9.59
N LYS A 54 -19.28 6.24 -9.53
CA LYS A 54 -20.74 6.42 -9.66
C LYS A 54 -21.25 6.11 -11.07
N HIS A 55 -20.38 6.10 -12.08
CA HIS A 55 -20.77 5.68 -13.43
C HIS A 55 -20.84 4.15 -13.51
N PRO A 56 -21.93 3.55 -14.03
CA PRO A 56 -22.24 2.11 -13.91
C PRO A 56 -21.29 1.15 -14.65
N ARG A 57 -20.33 1.70 -15.41
CA ARG A 57 -19.35 0.92 -16.19
C ARG A 57 -17.90 1.30 -15.82
N VAL A 58 -17.72 2.07 -14.74
CA VAL A 58 -16.41 2.51 -14.24
C VAL A 58 -16.20 1.89 -12.87
N ASN A 59 -15.10 1.17 -12.70
CA ASN A 59 -14.74 0.47 -11.47
C ASN A 59 -13.24 0.64 -11.22
N ILE A 60 -12.79 1.86 -10.92
CA ILE A 60 -11.40 2.16 -10.60
C ILE A 60 -11.06 1.50 -9.25
N HIS A 61 -9.94 0.77 -9.23
CA HIS A 61 -9.45 0.09 -8.03
C HIS A 61 -8.85 1.08 -7.03
N GLN A 62 -8.59 0.63 -5.80
CA GLN A 62 -7.91 1.46 -4.81
C GLN A 62 -6.39 1.46 -5.04
N PRO A 63 -5.72 2.61 -4.87
CA PRO A 63 -4.25 2.67 -4.87
C PRO A 63 -3.67 2.01 -3.61
N GLY A 64 -2.35 1.78 -3.62
CA GLY A 64 -1.67 1.12 -2.50
C GLY A 64 -0.16 1.34 -2.49
N PRO A 65 0.57 0.74 -1.55
CA PRO A 65 2.03 0.81 -1.46
C PRO A 65 2.74 0.00 -2.57
N GLY A 66 1.99 -0.79 -3.34
CA GLY A 66 2.47 -1.67 -4.39
C GLY A 66 1.54 -2.85 -4.57
N VAL A 67 1.99 -3.85 -5.31
CA VAL A 67 1.27 -5.09 -5.56
C VAL A 67 2.16 -6.26 -5.17
N GLY A 68 1.63 -7.14 -4.32
CA GLY A 68 2.37 -8.29 -3.80
C GLY A 68 1.60 -9.61 -3.90
N GLY A 69 2.19 -10.62 -3.26
CA GLY A 69 1.66 -11.97 -3.16
C GLY A 69 1.90 -12.84 -4.39
N HIS A 70 1.83 -14.16 -4.20
CA HIS A 70 2.32 -15.17 -5.15
C HIS A 70 1.66 -15.20 -6.53
N CYS A 71 0.45 -14.67 -6.66
CA CYS A 71 -0.29 -14.72 -7.93
C CYS A 71 -0.30 -13.35 -8.61
N LEU A 72 -0.81 -12.32 -7.95
CA LEU A 72 -1.00 -11.02 -8.58
C LEU A 72 0.34 -10.39 -9.00
N ALA A 73 1.39 -10.60 -8.19
CA ALA A 73 2.72 -10.11 -8.48
C ALA A 73 3.50 -10.93 -9.54
N VAL A 74 2.99 -12.06 -10.01
CA VAL A 74 3.74 -12.96 -10.92
C VAL A 74 2.95 -13.28 -12.19
N ASP A 75 1.64 -13.48 -12.09
CA ASP A 75 0.80 -13.96 -13.19
C ASP A 75 0.84 -13.11 -14.46
N PRO A 76 0.86 -11.76 -14.39
CA PRO A 76 1.02 -10.93 -15.57
C PRO A 76 2.28 -11.23 -16.38
N TYR A 77 3.38 -11.66 -15.73
CA TYR A 77 4.62 -12.00 -16.41
C TYR A 77 4.50 -13.28 -17.24
N PHE A 78 3.59 -14.21 -16.93
CA PHE A 78 3.35 -15.36 -17.82
C PHE A 78 2.78 -14.92 -19.16
N ILE A 79 1.87 -13.93 -19.17
CA ILE A 79 1.32 -13.38 -20.42
C ILE A 79 2.42 -12.62 -21.18
N ILE A 80 3.18 -11.76 -20.49
CA ILE A 80 4.29 -11.00 -21.08
C ILE A 80 5.34 -11.94 -21.68
N ALA A 81 5.74 -12.99 -20.96
CA ALA A 81 6.77 -13.92 -21.42
C ALA A 81 6.33 -14.74 -22.65
N LYS A 82 5.03 -14.92 -22.86
CA LYS A 82 4.50 -15.65 -24.01
C LYS A 82 4.38 -14.79 -25.27
N ASP A 83 4.11 -13.50 -25.14
CA ASP A 83 3.97 -12.58 -26.27
C ASP A 83 4.37 -11.13 -25.91
N PRO A 84 5.68 -10.86 -25.70
CA PRO A 84 6.14 -9.61 -25.10
C PRO A 84 5.86 -8.37 -25.95
N GLU A 85 5.97 -8.50 -27.27
CA GLU A 85 5.75 -7.39 -28.21
C GLU A 85 4.31 -6.87 -28.18
N ASN A 86 3.33 -7.72 -27.84
CA ASN A 86 1.91 -7.35 -27.74
C ASN A 86 1.44 -7.08 -26.31
N ALA A 87 2.31 -7.24 -25.29
CA ALA A 87 1.94 -7.14 -23.87
C ALA A 87 2.24 -5.77 -23.23
N LYS A 88 2.35 -4.70 -24.03
CA LYS A 88 2.86 -3.39 -23.55
C LYS A 88 2.07 -2.80 -22.37
N LEU A 89 0.74 -2.84 -22.40
CA LEU A 89 -0.10 -2.32 -21.31
C LEU A 89 0.14 -3.07 -19.99
N ILE A 90 0.30 -4.39 -20.07
CA ILE A 90 0.54 -5.26 -18.92
C ILE A 90 1.93 -4.95 -18.33
N GLN A 91 2.95 -4.81 -19.19
CA GLN A 91 4.30 -4.44 -18.77
C GLN A 91 4.34 -3.09 -18.06
N THR A 92 3.69 -2.07 -18.63
CA THR A 92 3.63 -0.74 -18.01
C THR A 92 2.85 -0.76 -16.70
N GLY A 93 1.78 -1.54 -16.59
CA GLY A 93 1.09 -1.76 -15.32
C GLY A 93 2.04 -2.28 -14.23
N ARG A 94 2.90 -3.24 -14.59
CA ARG A 94 3.92 -3.78 -13.68
C ARG A 94 5.00 -2.78 -13.30
N GLU A 95 5.50 -2.02 -14.25
CA GLU A 95 6.47 -0.94 -13.99
C GLU A 95 5.91 0.08 -12.99
N ILE A 96 4.66 0.49 -13.17
CA ILE A 96 3.98 1.43 -12.26
C ILE A 96 3.85 0.82 -10.86
N ASN A 97 3.31 -0.40 -10.74
CA ASN A 97 3.12 -1.06 -9.44
C ASN A 97 4.44 -1.29 -8.70
N ASN A 98 5.49 -1.71 -9.42
CA ASN A 98 6.83 -1.90 -8.86
C ASN A 98 7.51 -0.58 -8.44
N SER A 99 7.06 0.57 -8.96
CA SER A 99 7.57 1.89 -8.58
C SER A 99 6.94 2.46 -7.29
N MET A 100 5.86 1.85 -6.79
CA MET A 100 5.14 2.37 -5.63
C MET A 100 5.91 2.29 -4.32
N PRO A 101 6.70 1.23 -4.01
CA PRO A 101 7.58 1.23 -2.85
C PRO A 101 8.49 2.46 -2.80
N ALA A 102 9.19 2.77 -3.90
CA ALA A 102 10.05 3.95 -3.99
C ALA A 102 9.27 5.26 -3.81
N TYR A 103 8.07 5.37 -4.39
CA TYR A 103 7.20 6.54 -4.20
C TYR A 103 6.82 6.74 -2.72
N VAL A 104 6.50 5.67 -2.00
CA VAL A 104 6.17 5.73 -0.57
C VAL A 104 7.39 6.10 0.26
N VAL A 105 8.57 5.55 -0.05
CA VAL A 105 9.85 5.89 0.60
C VAL A 105 10.17 7.38 0.42
N ASP A 106 10.09 7.89 -0.81
CA ASP A 106 10.34 9.31 -1.11
C ASP A 106 9.36 10.24 -0.39
N THR A 107 8.08 9.86 -0.32
CA THR A 107 7.05 10.59 0.43
C THR A 107 7.38 10.57 1.93
N THR A 108 7.78 9.42 2.47
CA THR A 108 8.16 9.24 3.87
C THR A 108 9.37 10.11 4.25
N LYS A 109 10.38 10.16 3.39
CA LYS A 109 11.58 11.01 3.57
C LYS A 109 11.22 12.50 3.63
N GLN A 110 10.29 12.95 2.79
CA GLN A 110 9.80 14.34 2.82
C GLN A 110 9.10 14.66 4.14
N ILE A 111 8.24 13.74 4.64
CA ILE A 111 7.55 13.90 5.92
C ILE A 111 8.56 13.98 7.07
N ILE A 112 9.48 13.03 7.15
CA ILE A 112 10.49 12.96 8.22
C ILE A 112 11.37 14.21 8.25
N LYS A 113 11.80 14.69 7.07
CA LYS A 113 12.57 15.93 6.95
C LYS A 113 11.79 17.14 7.46
N ALA A 114 10.53 17.29 7.08
CA ALA A 114 9.70 18.42 7.52
C ALA A 114 9.46 18.41 9.04
N LEU A 115 9.35 17.23 9.65
CA LEU A 115 9.18 17.07 11.11
C LEU A 115 10.49 17.26 11.89
N SER A 116 11.65 17.34 11.23
CA SER A 116 12.95 17.22 11.91
C SER A 116 13.02 15.97 12.81
N GLY A 117 12.44 14.88 12.30
CA GLY A 117 12.41 13.56 12.90
C GLY A 117 13.44 12.63 12.30
N ASN A 118 13.52 11.41 12.81
CA ASN A 118 14.34 10.33 12.25
C ASN A 118 13.66 8.97 12.39
N LYS A 119 12.81 8.75 13.41
CA LYS A 119 12.12 7.47 13.61
C LYS A 119 10.80 7.35 12.84
N VAL A 120 10.66 6.29 12.05
CA VAL A 120 9.42 5.84 11.39
C VAL A 120 9.00 4.50 11.99
N THR A 121 7.74 4.37 12.38
CA THR A 121 7.16 3.09 12.76
C THR A 121 6.28 2.56 11.63
N VAL A 122 6.69 1.47 10.99
CA VAL A 122 5.94 0.79 9.93
C VAL A 122 4.86 -0.09 10.57
N PHE A 123 3.61 0.10 10.16
CA PHE A 123 2.45 -0.71 10.56
C PHE A 123 2.08 -1.66 9.41
N GLY A 124 2.33 -2.95 9.62
CA GLY A 124 2.09 -4.00 8.64
C GLY A 124 3.29 -4.24 7.72
N LEU A 125 3.64 -5.52 7.54
CA LEU A 125 4.72 -6.01 6.68
C LEU A 125 4.20 -6.94 5.58
N THR A 126 2.91 -7.29 5.60
CA THR A 126 2.31 -8.27 4.66
C THR A 126 1.61 -7.60 3.49
N TYR A 127 1.48 -8.31 2.37
CA TYR A 127 0.88 -7.76 1.15
C TYR A 127 -0.66 -7.62 1.23
N LYS A 128 -1.28 -8.28 2.21
CA LYS A 128 -2.72 -8.34 2.44
C LYS A 128 -2.98 -8.30 3.94
N GLY A 129 -4.03 -7.63 4.38
CA GLY A 129 -4.46 -7.71 5.78
C GLY A 129 -4.76 -9.12 6.27
N ASP A 130 -4.57 -9.30 7.58
CA ASP A 130 -4.92 -10.47 8.39
C ASP A 130 -4.26 -11.79 7.96
N VAL A 131 -3.02 -11.72 7.44
CA VAL A 131 -2.16 -12.87 7.16
C VAL A 131 -0.75 -12.64 7.71
N ASP A 132 0.06 -13.68 7.75
CA ASP A 132 1.45 -13.70 8.22
C ASP A 132 2.50 -13.73 7.08
N ASP A 133 2.04 -13.73 5.82
CA ASP A 133 2.91 -13.91 4.65
C ASP A 133 3.55 -12.61 4.18
N ILE A 134 4.86 -12.48 4.45
CA ILE A 134 5.70 -11.36 4.01
C ILE A 134 6.34 -11.56 2.64
N ARG A 135 6.16 -12.72 2.00
CA ARG A 135 6.80 -13.01 0.70
C ARG A 135 6.19 -12.13 -0.39
N GLU A 136 7.06 -11.58 -1.25
CA GLU A 136 6.66 -10.66 -2.33
C GLU A 136 5.76 -9.52 -1.79
N SER A 137 6.09 -8.97 -0.62
CA SER A 137 5.30 -7.93 0.04
C SER A 137 5.86 -6.55 -0.24
N PRO A 138 5.10 -5.63 -0.88
CA PRO A 138 5.54 -4.26 -1.06
C PRO A 138 5.71 -3.53 0.28
N ALA A 139 5.02 -3.95 1.33
CA ALA A 139 5.20 -3.40 2.67
C ALA A 139 6.57 -3.77 3.24
N PHE A 140 7.03 -5.01 3.01
CA PHE A 140 8.36 -5.45 3.40
C PHE A 140 9.45 -4.77 2.56
N ASP A 141 9.24 -4.62 1.25
CA ASP A 141 10.16 -3.88 0.36
C ASP A 141 10.36 -2.43 0.85
N ILE A 142 9.27 -1.74 1.24
CA ILE A 142 9.34 -0.38 1.78
C ILE A 142 10.09 -0.36 3.12
N TYR A 143 9.83 -1.32 4.01
CA TYR A 143 10.56 -1.46 5.27
C TYR A 143 12.07 -1.62 5.02
N GLU A 144 12.48 -2.51 4.11
CA GLU A 144 13.90 -2.73 3.78
C GLU A 144 14.54 -1.48 3.17
N LEU A 145 13.85 -0.81 2.24
CA LEU A 145 14.33 0.43 1.62
C LEU A 145 14.50 1.54 2.67
N LEU A 146 13.54 1.72 3.58
CA LEU A 146 13.67 2.69 4.67
C LEU A 146 14.81 2.31 5.64
N ASN A 147 15.01 1.02 5.93
CA ASN A 147 16.07 0.56 6.81
C ASN A 147 17.48 0.73 6.19
N GLN A 148 17.56 0.91 4.87
CA GLN A 148 18.78 1.26 4.14
C GLN A 148 19.06 2.76 4.13
N GLU A 149 18.08 3.61 4.49
CA GLU A 149 18.26 5.06 4.54
C GLU A 149 19.01 5.48 5.83
N PRO A 150 20.18 6.13 5.72
CA PRO A 150 21.05 6.37 6.88
C PRO A 150 20.48 7.35 7.91
N ASP A 151 19.57 8.23 7.49
CA ASP A 151 18.97 9.26 8.33
C ASP A 151 17.62 8.84 8.93
N ILE A 152 17.17 7.60 8.68
CA ILE A 152 15.90 7.08 9.15
C ILE A 152 16.11 5.86 10.04
N GLU A 153 15.61 5.94 11.27
CA GLU A 153 15.46 4.79 12.16
C GLU A 153 14.09 4.15 11.88
N VAL A 154 14.07 2.86 11.54
CA VAL A 154 12.82 2.14 11.23
C VAL A 154 12.50 1.12 12.31
N CYS A 155 11.26 1.13 12.78
CA CYS A 155 10.72 0.09 13.65
C CYS A 155 9.49 -0.53 12.97
N ALA A 156 9.45 -1.85 12.84
CA ALA A 156 8.30 -2.55 12.27
C ALA A 156 7.36 -3.05 13.38
N TYR A 157 6.06 -2.86 13.19
CA TYR A 157 5.00 -3.41 14.01
C TYR A 157 4.00 -4.14 13.11
N ASP A 158 3.86 -5.44 13.30
CA ASP A 158 2.85 -6.26 12.63
C ASP A 158 2.37 -7.36 13.59
N PRO A 159 1.08 -7.38 13.98
CA PRO A 159 0.58 -8.36 14.95
C PRO A 159 0.48 -9.79 14.39
N HIS A 160 0.68 -9.98 13.08
CA HIS A 160 0.57 -11.29 12.43
C HIS A 160 1.92 -11.90 12.03
N VAL A 161 3.03 -11.13 12.10
CA VAL A 161 4.36 -11.58 11.64
C VAL A 161 5.27 -11.89 12.83
N GLU A 162 5.66 -13.15 12.94
CA GLU A 162 6.51 -13.69 14.01
C GLU A 162 7.99 -13.76 13.57
N LEU A 163 8.63 -12.59 13.45
CA LEU A 163 10.06 -12.47 13.14
C LEU A 163 10.79 -11.67 14.21
N ASP A 164 12.03 -12.04 14.53
CA ASP A 164 12.79 -11.49 15.66
C ASP A 164 12.95 -9.96 15.66
N PHE A 165 12.90 -9.31 14.49
CA PHE A 165 13.05 -7.86 14.35
C PHE A 165 11.72 -7.09 14.40
N VAL A 166 10.59 -7.79 14.44
CA VAL A 166 9.25 -7.17 14.51
C VAL A 166 8.95 -6.87 15.97
N GLU A 167 8.56 -5.62 16.24
CA GLU A 167 8.07 -5.23 17.54
C GLU A 167 6.62 -5.70 17.71
N HIS A 168 6.32 -6.37 18.83
CA HIS A 168 5.00 -6.92 19.11
C HIS A 168 4.19 -6.04 20.08
N ASP A 169 4.83 -5.14 20.83
CA ASP A 169 4.14 -4.12 21.62
C ASP A 169 4.03 -2.81 20.81
N MET A 170 2.82 -2.52 20.32
CA MET A 170 2.51 -1.27 19.62
C MET A 170 3.00 -0.03 20.39
N SER A 171 2.85 -0.01 21.71
CA SER A 171 3.23 1.11 22.55
C SER A 171 4.75 1.31 22.59
N HIS A 172 5.51 0.22 22.47
CA HIS A 172 6.96 0.28 22.34
C HIS A 172 7.38 0.71 20.93
N ALA A 173 6.70 0.16 19.90
CA ALA A 173 7.00 0.46 18.50
C ALA A 173 6.90 1.95 18.16
N VAL A 174 5.82 2.60 18.60
CA VAL A 174 5.52 4.02 18.32
C VAL A 174 6.29 4.98 19.23
N LYS A 175 7.02 4.48 20.22
CA LYS A 175 7.74 5.32 21.18
C LYS A 175 8.77 6.20 20.47
N ASP A 176 8.69 7.51 20.69
CA ASP A 176 9.54 8.54 20.08
C ASP A 176 9.46 8.60 18.54
N ALA A 177 8.49 7.90 17.93
CA ALA A 177 8.30 7.91 16.48
C ALA A 177 7.84 9.27 15.98
N SER A 178 8.36 9.69 14.84
CA SER A 178 7.97 10.92 14.15
C SER A 178 6.83 10.67 13.14
N LEU A 179 6.73 9.46 12.61
CA LEU A 179 5.70 9.05 11.66
C LEU A 179 5.31 7.61 11.92
N VAL A 180 4.01 7.32 11.91
CA VAL A 180 3.50 5.97 11.68
C VAL A 180 3.12 5.83 10.20
N LEU A 181 3.67 4.81 9.56
CA LEU A 181 3.46 4.51 8.14
C LEU A 181 2.67 3.21 8.01
N ILE A 182 1.41 3.28 7.59
CA ILE A 182 0.55 2.09 7.47
C ILE A 182 0.64 1.53 6.05
N LEU A 183 1.09 0.27 5.94
CA LEU A 183 1.38 -0.42 4.68
C LEU A 183 0.50 -1.66 4.44
N SER A 184 -0.13 -2.20 5.48
CA SER A 184 -1.05 -3.34 5.36
C SER A 184 -2.42 -3.00 5.95
N ASP A 185 -3.48 -3.56 5.38
CA ASP A 185 -4.88 -3.30 5.76
C ASP A 185 -5.40 -4.28 6.82
N HIS A 186 -4.59 -4.54 7.86
CA HIS A 186 -4.97 -5.39 8.99
C HIS A 186 -6.21 -4.85 9.71
N SER A 187 -7.05 -5.76 10.18
CA SER A 187 -8.31 -5.43 10.82
C SER A 187 -8.12 -4.68 12.13
N GLU A 188 -7.01 -4.92 12.84
CA GLU A 188 -6.60 -4.20 14.03
C GLU A 188 -6.40 -2.70 13.77
N PHE A 189 -5.99 -2.31 12.56
CA PHE A 189 -5.69 -0.92 12.22
C PHE A 189 -6.94 -0.10 11.88
N LYS A 190 -8.10 -0.75 11.71
CA LYS A 190 -9.37 -0.04 11.40
C LYS A 190 -9.83 0.84 12.56
N ASN A 191 -9.56 0.43 13.80
CA ASN A 191 -10.09 1.02 15.03
C ASN A 191 -8.96 1.52 15.95
N LEU A 192 -8.16 2.48 15.46
CA LEU A 192 -7.09 3.11 16.25
C LEU A 192 -7.58 4.44 16.85
N SER A 193 -7.29 4.68 18.12
CA SER A 193 -7.56 5.95 18.83
C SER A 193 -6.28 6.72 19.16
N ASP A 194 -6.38 8.01 19.49
CA ASP A 194 -5.24 8.87 19.89
C ASP A 194 -4.35 8.23 20.98
N SER A 195 -4.95 7.48 21.92
CA SER A 195 -4.24 6.80 23.00
C SER A 195 -3.19 5.78 22.55
N HIS A 196 -3.34 5.19 21.36
CA HIS A 196 -2.34 4.27 20.81
C HIS A 196 -1.04 4.98 20.43
N PHE A 197 -1.09 6.30 20.26
CA PHE A 197 0.00 7.12 19.72
C PHE A 197 0.55 8.12 20.74
N ASP A 198 0.20 8.00 22.02
CA ASP A 198 0.62 8.93 23.08
C ASP A 198 2.13 9.00 23.30
N LYS A 199 2.84 7.92 22.96
CA LYS A 199 4.31 7.85 23.08
C LYS A 199 5.05 8.37 21.85
N MET A 200 4.35 8.80 20.80
CA MET A 200 5.00 9.38 19.61
C MET A 200 5.63 10.74 19.90
N LYS A 201 6.73 11.03 19.22
CA LYS A 201 7.34 12.37 19.20
C LYS A 201 6.48 13.36 18.40
N HIS A 202 5.98 12.92 17.25
CA HIS A 202 5.03 13.67 16.42
C HIS A 202 3.84 12.76 16.09
N LYS A 203 2.62 13.15 16.46
CA LYS A 203 1.40 12.37 16.19
C LYS A 203 0.96 12.54 14.73
N VAL A 204 1.67 11.90 13.81
CA VAL A 204 1.40 11.92 12.36
C VAL A 204 1.29 10.50 11.82
N ILE A 205 0.23 10.23 11.05
CA ILE A 205 0.03 8.98 10.32
C ILE A 205 0.01 9.25 8.82
N PHE A 206 0.72 8.42 8.05
CA PHE A 206 0.52 8.27 6.61
C PHE A 206 0.00 6.86 6.31
N ASP A 207 -1.26 6.78 5.88
CA ASP A 207 -1.95 5.54 5.56
C ASP A 207 -2.04 5.32 4.04
N THR A 208 -1.21 4.39 3.53
CA THR A 208 -1.18 4.03 2.11
C THR A 208 -2.32 3.08 1.70
N LYS A 209 -3.06 2.56 2.67
CA LYS A 209 -4.13 1.57 2.50
C LYS A 209 -5.52 2.13 2.77
N ASN A 210 -5.59 3.34 3.34
CA ASN A 210 -6.83 3.98 3.78
C ASN A 210 -7.69 3.04 4.66
N VAL A 211 -7.03 2.33 5.57
CA VAL A 211 -7.62 1.30 6.44
C VAL A 211 -8.24 1.91 7.69
N VAL A 212 -7.66 2.96 8.25
CA VAL A 212 -8.16 3.59 9.49
C VAL A 212 -9.53 4.21 9.23
N LYS A 213 -10.50 3.95 10.13
CA LYS A 213 -11.89 4.46 10.03
C LYS A 213 -12.30 5.38 11.16
N SER A 214 -11.55 5.39 12.25
CA SER A 214 -11.70 6.32 13.36
C SER A 214 -11.22 7.72 12.99
N SER A 215 -11.82 8.73 13.61
CA SER A 215 -11.33 10.11 13.60
C SER A 215 -10.41 10.35 14.79
N PHE A 216 -9.47 11.28 14.64
CA PHE A 216 -8.54 11.69 15.69
C PHE A 216 -8.75 13.16 16.06
N GLU A 217 -8.44 13.52 17.31
CA GLU A 217 -8.48 14.91 17.77
C GLU A 217 -7.09 15.56 17.77
N ASP A 218 -6.07 14.85 18.28
CA ASP A 218 -4.72 15.37 18.47
C ASP A 218 -3.73 14.88 17.40
N LEU A 219 -4.11 13.87 16.62
CA LEU A 219 -3.28 13.24 15.61
C LEU A 219 -3.60 13.74 14.19
N SER A 220 -2.56 14.06 13.43
CA SER A 220 -2.69 14.40 12.01
C SER A 220 -2.68 13.14 11.16
N TYR A 221 -3.82 12.81 10.57
CA TYR A 221 -4.00 11.65 9.70
C TYR A 221 -3.98 12.06 8.22
N TYR A 222 -3.12 11.39 7.44
CA TYR A 222 -3.01 11.57 6.00
C TYR A 222 -3.15 10.22 5.29
N ASN A 223 -3.71 10.27 4.09
CA ASN A 223 -3.73 9.15 3.14
C ASN A 223 -3.32 9.67 1.76
N TYR A 224 -3.35 8.81 0.74
CA TYR A 224 -3.05 9.24 -0.63
C TYR A 224 -3.95 10.37 -1.16
N GLY A 225 -5.15 10.53 -0.60
CA GLY A 225 -6.07 11.61 -0.96
C GLY A 225 -5.70 12.97 -0.37
N THR A 226 -4.85 13.03 0.65
CA THR A 226 -4.62 14.27 1.41
C THR A 226 -3.16 14.55 1.75
N ILE A 227 -2.23 13.65 1.44
CA ILE A 227 -0.81 13.78 1.82
C ILE A 227 -0.13 15.05 1.26
N PHE A 228 -0.58 15.56 0.12
CA PHE A 228 -0.08 16.83 -0.43
C PHE A 228 -0.30 18.02 0.51
N ASN A 229 -1.33 17.99 1.38
CA ASN A 229 -1.57 19.04 2.38
C ASN A 229 -0.50 19.09 3.48
N PHE A 230 0.32 18.04 3.60
CA PHE A 230 1.46 18.01 4.51
C PHE A 230 2.71 18.58 3.82
N ILE A 231 2.96 18.17 2.57
CA ILE A 231 4.20 18.46 1.84
C ILE A 231 4.24 19.91 1.32
N ASP A 232 3.10 20.47 0.93
CA ASP A 232 3.00 21.83 0.38
C ASP A 232 2.91 22.94 1.44
N LYS A 233 3.11 22.59 2.72
CA LYS A 233 3.18 23.55 3.84
C LYS A 233 4.61 23.96 4.13
#